data_AF-A0A434DUV8-F1
#
_entry.id   AF-A0A434DUV8-F1
#
_cell.length_a   1.000
_cell.length_b   1.000
_cell.length_c   1.000
_cell.angle_alpha   90.00
_cell.angle_beta   90.00
_cell.angle_gamma   90.00
#
_symmetry.space_group_name_H-M   'P 1'
#
loop_
_entity.id
_entity.type
_entity.pdbx_description
1 polymer ?
#
loop_
_entity_poly.entity_id
_entity_poly.type
_entity_poly.pdbx_seq_one_letter_code
_entity_poly.pdbx_strand_id
1 'polypeptide(L)'
;LIGRMSTSSSQLGQLIEQAAANLGQVDERLTGSTQSFAATTEKAAQTFASSARLVDSNTTRLTELSSSTLREVASIATKFDEHSRLLSSASDLLSSAQSNLEHTLERQSSLEDLAVGLVKKSEDLEKVMRSFETLVGQTLQNAEGKTLESADKIRTAISDVVDSATKRFADATEEMRRTAGSIKSELDLTRAELKKGVIEMPEEAKESTTAIRRAVSEQINALKELSDIVAKSGRSTDTSEPRNLRPAPQAPIARAAEPQRRPPAPQPEPRAPQAPSGDTALRGTLDLERPAETAPRQRDPNGRTPQGGWVRDLLTGASREEAAKPAPSEAPRSAPAQRSPLHVVESLNSLSVDIARAIDHDASIELWNRYRRGERDVFTRRLYTLKGQQTFDEIRRKYQMEAEFRAAVDRYCDDFEKLLKDVSRNDRDNMMAQTYLTSDTGKVYTMLAHASGRLH
;
A
#
# COMPACT_ATOMS: atom_id res chain seq x y z
N LEU A 1 -114.98 130.80 13.10
CA LEU A 1 -114.72 129.40 13.50
C LEU A 1 -114.61 128.46 12.28
N ILE A 2 -115.55 128.53 11.32
CA ILE A 2 -115.62 127.64 10.14
C ILE A 2 -114.34 127.72 9.24
N GLY A 3 -113.78 128.91 9.00
CA GLY A 3 -112.55 129.06 8.22
C GLY A 3 -111.32 128.36 8.83
N ARG A 4 -111.17 128.37 10.16
CA ARG A 4 -110.06 127.68 10.86
C ARG A 4 -110.20 126.15 10.82
N MET A 5 -111.43 125.62 10.82
CA MET A 5 -111.66 124.18 10.62
C MET A 5 -111.38 123.74 9.18
N SER A 6 -111.69 124.56 8.18
CA SER A 6 -111.35 124.27 6.78
C SER A 6 -109.83 124.25 6.55
N THR A 7 -109.09 125.19 7.13
CA THR A 7 -107.62 125.20 7.06
C THR A 7 -107.01 124.01 7.80
N SER A 8 -107.54 123.67 8.98
CA SER A 8 -107.08 122.51 9.75
C SER A 8 -107.41 121.18 9.07
N SER A 9 -108.58 121.04 8.44
CA SER A 9 -108.95 119.86 7.66
C SER A 9 -108.08 119.71 6.40
N SER A 10 -107.72 120.82 5.74
CA SER A 10 -106.79 120.82 4.61
C SER A 10 -105.36 120.44 5.03
N GLN A 11 -104.90 120.92 6.18
CA GLN A 11 -103.59 120.55 6.74
C GLN A 11 -103.54 119.08 7.18
N LEU A 12 -104.62 118.56 7.78
CA LEU A 12 -104.76 117.14 8.08
C LEU A 12 -104.78 116.29 6.81
N GLY A 13 -105.49 116.73 5.77
CA GLY A 13 -105.48 116.07 4.46
C GLY A 13 -104.08 116.01 3.85
N GLN A 14 -103.34 117.13 3.86
CA GLN A 14 -101.94 117.17 3.40
C GLN A 14 -101.01 116.29 4.25
N LEU A 15 -101.18 116.26 5.57
CA LEU A 15 -100.38 115.40 6.45
C LEU A 15 -100.69 113.92 6.23
N ILE A 16 -101.96 113.55 6.03
CA ILE A 16 -102.36 112.18 5.73
C ILE A 16 -101.83 111.76 4.35
N GLU A 17 -101.88 112.65 3.35
CA GLU A 17 -101.36 112.37 2.02
C GLU A 17 -99.82 112.30 2.01
N GLN A 18 -99.15 113.15 2.78
CA GLN A 18 -97.70 113.09 2.98
C GLN A 18 -97.28 111.87 3.80
N ALA A 19 -98.07 111.46 4.80
CA ALA A 19 -97.86 110.22 5.55
C ALA A 19 -98.12 108.98 4.68
N ALA A 20 -99.13 109.00 3.82
CA ALA A 20 -99.43 107.91 2.87
C ALA A 20 -98.33 107.79 1.80
N ALA A 21 -97.85 108.92 1.26
CA ALA A 21 -96.71 108.94 0.35
C ALA A 21 -95.42 108.46 1.02
N ASN A 22 -95.15 108.90 2.26
CA ASN A 22 -94.01 108.42 3.04
C ASN A 22 -94.14 106.92 3.36
N LEU A 23 -95.33 106.42 3.70
CA LEU A 23 -95.57 105.01 3.98
C LEU A 23 -95.41 104.15 2.72
N GLY A 24 -95.91 104.62 1.58
CA GLY A 24 -95.69 103.98 0.28
C GLY A 24 -94.21 103.95 -0.11
N GLN A 25 -93.46 105.03 0.13
CA GLN A 25 -92.02 105.07 -0.09
C GLN A 25 -91.26 104.12 0.85
N VAL A 26 -91.71 103.99 2.10
CA VAL A 26 -91.14 103.03 3.06
C VAL A 26 -91.44 101.60 2.61
N ASP A 27 -92.65 101.30 2.18
CA ASP A 27 -93.05 99.97 1.70
C ASP A 27 -92.28 99.56 0.43
N GLU A 28 -92.10 100.48 -0.52
CA GLU A 28 -91.25 100.25 -1.70
C GLU A 28 -89.79 100.00 -1.31
N ARG A 29 -89.23 100.79 -0.38
CA ARG A 29 -87.86 100.59 0.11
C ARG A 29 -87.72 99.27 0.87
N LEU A 30 -88.72 98.88 1.65
CA LEU A 30 -88.70 97.65 2.44
C LEU A 30 -88.87 96.42 1.55
N THR A 31 -89.74 96.50 0.54
CA THR A 31 -89.88 95.48 -0.51
C THR A 31 -88.59 95.35 -1.32
N GLY A 32 -87.99 96.46 -1.74
CA GLY A 32 -86.71 96.48 -2.45
C GLY A 32 -85.55 95.95 -1.61
N SER A 33 -85.50 96.29 -0.32
CA SER A 33 -84.50 95.78 0.63
C SER A 33 -84.68 94.28 0.88
N THR A 34 -85.91 93.80 1.02
CA THR A 34 -86.22 92.37 1.20
C THR A 34 -85.88 91.56 -0.05
N GLN A 35 -86.21 92.06 -1.24
CA GLN A 35 -85.80 91.43 -2.50
C GLN A 35 -84.28 91.40 -2.67
N SER A 36 -83.59 92.49 -2.34
CA SER A 36 -82.12 92.55 -2.39
C SER A 36 -81.48 91.62 -1.36
N PHE A 37 -82.05 91.51 -0.17
CA PHE A 37 -81.60 90.58 0.87
C PHE A 37 -81.82 89.13 0.46
N ALA A 38 -82.98 88.79 -0.11
CA ALA A 38 -83.26 87.47 -0.63
C ALA A 38 -82.28 87.11 -1.77
N ALA A 39 -82.03 88.03 -2.70
CA ALA A 39 -81.10 87.81 -3.80
C ALA A 39 -79.64 87.64 -3.34
N THR A 40 -79.19 88.43 -2.35
CA THR A 40 -77.85 88.29 -1.77
C THR A 40 -77.72 87.02 -0.95
N THR A 41 -78.75 86.61 -0.21
CA THR A 41 -78.79 85.34 0.54
C THR A 41 -78.76 84.14 -0.40
N GLU A 42 -79.51 84.17 -1.49
CA GLU A 42 -79.50 83.12 -2.51
C GLU A 42 -78.12 83.01 -3.18
N LYS A 43 -77.51 84.15 -3.55
CA LYS A 43 -76.15 84.19 -4.10
C LYS A 43 -75.11 83.67 -3.09
N ALA A 44 -75.26 84.01 -1.81
CA ALA A 44 -74.41 83.50 -0.74
C ALA A 44 -74.58 81.98 -0.58
N ALA A 45 -75.82 81.47 -0.55
CA ALA A 45 -76.11 80.04 -0.47
C ALA A 45 -75.52 79.27 -1.66
N GLN A 46 -75.64 79.80 -2.88
CA GLN A 46 -75.03 79.22 -4.08
C GLN A 46 -73.48 79.21 -3.99
N THR A 47 -72.89 80.29 -3.50
CA THR A 47 -71.43 80.39 -3.30
C THR A 47 -70.95 79.39 -2.24
N PHE A 48 -71.68 79.25 -1.13
CA PHE A 48 -71.42 78.25 -0.09
C PHE A 48 -71.56 76.83 -0.62
N ALA A 49 -72.63 76.54 -1.39
CA ALA A 49 -72.82 75.23 -1.99
C ALA A 49 -71.69 74.88 -2.98
N SER A 50 -71.23 75.85 -3.78
CA SER A 50 -70.08 75.66 -4.68
C SER A 50 -68.77 75.45 -3.91
N SER A 51 -68.56 76.18 -2.81
CA SER A 51 -67.38 76.04 -1.95
C SER A 51 -67.37 74.69 -1.24
N ALA A 52 -68.51 74.23 -0.74
CA ALA A 52 -68.65 72.91 -0.13
C ALA A 52 -68.31 71.79 -1.12
N ARG A 53 -68.77 71.89 -2.37
CA ARG A 53 -68.41 70.92 -3.43
C ARG A 53 -66.92 70.97 -3.79
N LEU A 54 -66.31 72.14 -3.81
CA LEU A 54 -64.86 72.27 -4.03
C LEU A 54 -64.05 71.66 -2.89
N VAL A 55 -64.47 71.85 -1.65
CA VAL A 55 -63.83 71.25 -0.46
C VAL A 55 -63.97 69.72 -0.48
N ASP A 56 -65.14 69.20 -0.84
CA ASP A 56 -65.38 67.75 -0.99
C ASP A 56 -64.51 67.13 -2.09
N SER A 57 -64.44 67.81 -3.24
CA SER A 57 -63.57 67.43 -4.36
C SER A 57 -62.08 67.46 -3.98
N ASN A 58 -61.63 68.52 -3.29
CA ASN A 58 -60.25 68.62 -2.80
C ASN A 58 -59.92 67.56 -1.76
N THR A 59 -60.86 67.23 -0.86
CA THR A 59 -60.69 66.17 0.14
C THR A 59 -60.55 64.80 -0.53
N THR A 60 -61.36 64.54 -1.57
CA THR A 60 -61.26 63.32 -2.37
C THR A 60 -59.91 63.23 -3.09
N ARG A 61 -59.47 64.32 -3.75
CA ARG A 61 -58.16 64.39 -4.42
C ARG A 61 -56.98 64.21 -3.46
N LEU A 62 -57.05 64.81 -2.26
CA LEU A 62 -56.02 64.63 -1.24
C LEU A 62 -55.96 63.19 -0.75
N THR A 63 -57.12 62.56 -0.52
CA THR A 63 -57.19 61.16 -0.09
C THR A 63 -56.62 60.22 -1.15
N GLU A 64 -56.92 60.48 -2.43
CA GLU A 64 -56.40 59.71 -3.56
C GLU A 64 -54.89 59.91 -3.74
N LEU A 65 -54.41 61.16 -3.67
CA LEU A 65 -52.99 61.48 -3.71
C LEU A 65 -52.24 60.81 -2.55
N SER A 66 -52.72 60.95 -1.31
CA SER A 66 -52.12 60.31 -0.14
C SER A 66 -52.10 58.79 -0.26
N SER A 67 -53.18 58.19 -0.77
CA SER A 67 -53.24 56.74 -1.03
C SER A 67 -52.24 56.31 -2.10
N SER A 68 -52.08 57.10 -3.17
CA SER A 68 -51.08 56.85 -4.22
C SER A 68 -49.66 56.97 -3.68
N THR A 69 -49.36 58.04 -2.95
CA THR A 69 -48.05 58.26 -2.34
C THR A 69 -47.71 57.14 -1.36
N LEU A 70 -48.67 56.68 -0.54
CA LEU A 70 -48.42 55.59 0.40
C LEU A 70 -48.13 54.26 -0.32
N ARG A 71 -48.80 53.99 -1.46
CA ARG A 71 -48.48 52.84 -2.31
C ARG A 71 -47.09 52.96 -2.95
N GLU A 72 -46.71 54.15 -3.41
CA GLU A 72 -45.36 54.39 -3.95
C GLU A 72 -44.28 54.20 -2.89
N VAL A 73 -44.49 54.72 -1.67
CA VAL A 73 -43.58 54.52 -0.53
C VAL A 73 -43.47 53.03 -0.18
N ALA A 74 -44.59 52.30 -0.16
CA ALA A 74 -44.57 50.85 0.07
C ALA A 74 -43.81 50.09 -1.04
N SER A 75 -43.95 50.52 -2.30
CA SER A 75 -43.20 49.98 -3.43
C SER A 75 -41.70 50.27 -3.31
N ILE A 76 -41.32 51.48 -2.90
CA ILE A 76 -39.92 51.84 -2.63
C ILE A 76 -39.33 50.99 -1.51
N ALA A 77 -40.07 50.79 -0.41
CA ALA A 77 -39.63 49.93 0.69
C ALA A 77 -39.41 48.48 0.22
N THR A 78 -40.30 47.97 -0.64
CA THR A 78 -40.17 46.62 -1.22
C THR A 78 -38.93 46.53 -2.12
N LYS A 79 -38.67 47.55 -2.95
CA LYS A 79 -37.45 47.61 -3.78
C LYS A 79 -36.17 47.71 -2.94
N PHE A 80 -36.22 48.44 -1.83
CA PHE A 80 -35.10 48.51 -0.88
C PHE A 80 -34.81 47.14 -0.25
N ASP A 81 -35.83 46.40 0.17
CA ASP A 81 -35.67 45.03 0.69
C ASP A 81 -35.02 44.12 -0.35
N GLU A 82 -35.47 44.19 -1.61
CA GLU A 82 -34.89 43.44 -2.73
C GLU A 82 -33.41 43.83 -2.97
N HIS A 83 -33.11 45.13 -2.98
CA HIS A 83 -31.73 45.61 -3.14
C HIS A 83 -30.83 45.18 -1.98
N SER A 84 -31.33 45.17 -0.73
CA SER A 84 -30.59 44.67 0.42
C SER A 84 -30.25 43.18 0.28
N ARG A 85 -31.18 42.37 -0.25
CA ARG A 85 -30.91 40.96 -0.57
C ARG A 85 -29.87 40.79 -1.67
N LEU A 86 -29.95 41.60 -2.74
CA LEU A 86 -28.97 41.58 -3.82
C LEU A 86 -27.57 41.99 -3.32
N LEU A 87 -27.48 43.02 -2.48
CA LEU A 87 -26.22 43.45 -1.88
C LEU A 87 -25.63 42.37 -0.95
N SER A 88 -26.47 41.70 -0.15
CA SER A 88 -26.02 40.56 0.66
C SER A 88 -25.46 39.45 -0.22
N SER A 89 -26.19 39.09 -1.28
CA SER A 89 -25.76 38.05 -2.23
C SER A 89 -24.46 38.42 -2.93
N ALA A 90 -24.31 39.70 -3.32
CA ALA A 90 -23.08 40.21 -3.91
C ALA A 90 -21.90 40.16 -2.92
N SER A 91 -22.14 40.48 -1.64
CA SER A 91 -21.15 40.37 -0.57
C SER A 91 -20.71 38.93 -0.35
N ASP A 92 -21.65 37.98 -0.36
CA ASP A 92 -21.35 36.54 -0.20
C ASP A 92 -20.54 36.00 -1.40
N LEU A 93 -20.89 36.43 -2.61
CA LEU A 93 -20.11 36.12 -3.81
C LEU A 93 -18.71 36.73 -3.76
N LEU A 94 -18.58 37.97 -3.28
CA LEU A 94 -17.27 38.62 -3.12
C LEU A 94 -16.42 37.89 -2.08
N SER A 95 -17.01 37.50 -0.96
CA SER A 95 -16.33 36.73 0.10
C SER A 95 -15.88 35.37 -0.41
N SER A 96 -16.73 34.69 -1.18
CA SER A 96 -16.39 33.41 -1.83
C SER A 96 -15.26 33.59 -2.86
N ALA A 97 -15.31 34.65 -3.67
CA ALA A 97 -14.26 34.96 -4.64
C ALA A 97 -12.92 35.31 -3.95
N GLN A 98 -12.96 36.06 -2.85
CA GLN A 98 -11.79 36.38 -2.04
C GLN A 98 -11.15 35.12 -1.45
N SER A 99 -11.94 34.24 -0.83
CA SER A 99 -11.43 32.98 -0.26
C SER A 99 -10.83 32.06 -1.33
N ASN A 100 -11.48 31.98 -2.50
CA ASN A 100 -10.93 31.23 -3.64
C ASN A 100 -9.62 31.82 -4.15
N LEU A 101 -9.50 33.15 -4.17
CA LEU A 101 -8.28 33.84 -4.58
C LEU A 101 -7.15 33.57 -3.58
N GLU A 102 -7.45 33.63 -2.27
CA GLU A 102 -6.50 33.29 -1.19
C GLU A 102 -5.98 31.86 -1.34
N HIS A 103 -6.87 30.88 -1.54
CA HIS A 103 -6.47 29.49 -1.83
C HIS A 103 -5.69 29.35 -3.15
N THR A 104 -6.01 30.14 -4.17
CA THR A 104 -5.28 30.12 -5.45
C THR A 104 -3.86 30.68 -5.27
N LEU A 105 -3.69 31.73 -4.46
CA LEU A 105 -2.38 32.28 -4.12
C LEU A 105 -1.56 31.31 -3.26
N GLU A 106 -2.17 30.67 -2.25
CA GLU A 106 -1.52 29.59 -1.49
C GLU A 106 -1.07 28.46 -2.42
N ARG A 107 -1.92 28.06 -3.37
CA ARG A 107 -1.57 27.05 -4.36
C ARG A 107 -0.41 27.48 -5.25
N GLN A 108 -0.37 28.74 -5.71
CA GLN A 108 0.77 29.26 -6.47
C GLN A 108 2.06 29.22 -5.66
N SER A 109 2.03 29.65 -4.40
CA SER A 109 3.19 29.56 -3.50
C SER A 109 3.65 28.12 -3.31
N SER A 110 2.73 27.17 -3.09
CA SER A 110 3.08 25.75 -2.98
C SER A 110 3.67 25.16 -4.27
N LEU A 111 3.24 25.66 -5.43
CA LEU A 111 3.80 25.25 -6.73
C LEU A 111 5.20 25.82 -6.94
N GLU A 112 5.47 27.05 -6.49
CA GLU A 112 6.83 27.61 -6.48
C GLU A 112 7.75 26.82 -5.56
N ASP A 113 7.30 26.46 -4.35
CA ASP A 113 8.07 25.62 -3.42
C ASP A 113 8.36 24.24 -4.01
N LEU A 114 7.39 23.62 -4.69
CA LEU A 114 7.58 22.36 -5.40
C LEU A 114 8.56 22.49 -6.56
N ALA A 115 8.51 23.60 -7.31
CA ALA A 115 9.45 23.86 -8.41
C ALA A 115 10.88 24.01 -7.88
N VAL A 116 11.08 24.77 -6.81
CA VAL A 116 12.38 24.92 -6.13
C VAL A 116 12.85 23.57 -5.58
N GLY A 117 11.96 22.82 -4.94
CA GLY A 117 12.25 21.48 -4.42
C GLY A 117 12.63 20.48 -5.52
N LEU A 118 11.99 20.55 -6.69
CA LEU A 118 12.29 19.70 -7.84
C LEU A 118 13.67 20.00 -8.42
N VAL A 119 14.02 21.28 -8.57
CA VAL A 119 15.35 21.71 -9.02
C VAL A 119 16.42 21.19 -8.05
N LYS A 120 16.24 21.40 -6.74
CA LYS A 120 17.16 20.89 -5.72
C LYS A 120 17.31 19.37 -5.77
N LYS A 121 16.20 18.65 -5.92
CA LYS A 121 16.21 17.19 -6.02
C LYS A 121 16.89 16.70 -7.30
N SER A 122 16.80 17.47 -8.39
CA SER A 122 17.54 17.21 -9.63
C SER A 122 19.04 17.38 -9.44
N GLU A 123 19.47 18.44 -8.74
CA GLU A 123 20.89 18.66 -8.40
C GLU A 123 21.44 17.53 -7.51
N ASP A 124 20.65 17.09 -6.52
CA ASP A 124 21.00 15.95 -5.66
C ASP A 124 21.11 14.65 -6.48
N LEU A 125 20.19 14.41 -7.42
CA LEU A 125 20.25 13.26 -8.33
C LEU A 125 21.49 13.30 -9.21
N GLU A 126 21.86 14.47 -9.73
CA GLU A 126 23.05 14.63 -10.56
C GLU A 126 24.33 14.33 -9.75
N LYS A 127 24.35 14.73 -8.48
CA LYS A 127 25.45 14.42 -7.56
C LYS A 127 25.55 12.92 -7.27
N VAL A 128 24.40 12.25 -7.11
CA VAL A 128 24.33 10.78 -6.93
C VAL A 128 24.75 10.06 -8.20
N MET A 129 24.37 10.54 -9.38
CA MET A 129 24.78 9.93 -10.65
C MET A 129 26.29 10.05 -10.86
N ARG A 130 26.88 11.21 -10.56
CA ARG A 130 28.34 11.40 -10.61
C ARG A 130 29.09 10.52 -9.61
N SER A 131 28.57 10.36 -8.39
CA SER A 131 29.19 9.48 -7.39
C SER A 131 29.06 8.00 -7.76
N PHE A 132 27.93 7.60 -8.36
CA PHE A 132 27.73 6.26 -8.89
C PHE A 132 28.66 5.97 -10.07
N GLU A 133 28.81 6.90 -11.02
CA GLU A 133 29.75 6.77 -12.14
C GLU A 133 31.19 6.61 -11.64
N THR A 134 31.59 7.38 -10.63
CA THR A 134 32.91 7.25 -10.00
C THR A 134 33.07 5.88 -9.34
N LEU A 135 32.06 5.40 -8.61
CA LEU A 135 32.09 4.11 -7.93
C LEU A 135 32.16 2.94 -8.93
N VAL A 136 31.39 3.01 -10.02
CA VAL A 136 31.43 2.02 -11.10
C VAL A 136 32.78 2.05 -11.82
N GLY A 137 33.31 3.23 -12.12
CA GLY A 137 34.65 3.37 -12.69
C GLY A 137 35.73 2.75 -11.81
N GLN A 138 35.72 3.06 -10.51
CA GLN A 138 36.67 2.51 -9.53
C GLN A 138 36.55 0.99 -9.37
N THR A 139 35.33 0.46 -9.30
CA THR A 139 35.10 -0.98 -9.14
C THR A 139 35.49 -1.76 -10.39
N LEU A 140 35.20 -1.24 -11.59
CA LEU A 140 35.62 -1.86 -12.84
C LEU A 140 37.14 -1.86 -12.99
N GLN A 141 37.80 -0.75 -12.66
CA GLN A 141 39.26 -0.67 -12.74
C GLN A 141 39.97 -1.55 -11.70
N ASN A 142 39.42 -1.65 -10.48
CA ASN A 142 39.92 -2.59 -9.47
C ASN A 142 39.68 -4.06 -9.88
N ALA A 143 38.53 -4.36 -10.49
CA ALA A 143 38.23 -5.68 -11.01
C ALA A 143 39.24 -6.05 -12.10
N GLU A 144 39.43 -5.16 -13.09
CA GLU A 144 40.37 -5.33 -14.19
C GLU A 144 41.80 -5.58 -13.67
N GLY A 145 42.27 -4.75 -12.74
CA GLY A 145 43.58 -4.91 -12.10
C GLY A 145 43.75 -6.25 -11.38
N LYS A 146 42.74 -6.67 -10.60
CA LYS A 146 42.76 -7.98 -9.92
C LYS A 146 42.73 -9.15 -10.92
N THR A 147 41.99 -9.06 -12.01
CA THR A 147 41.98 -10.09 -13.05
C THR A 147 43.32 -10.20 -13.75
N LEU A 148 43.98 -9.08 -14.08
CA LEU A 148 45.32 -9.09 -14.66
C LEU A 148 46.34 -9.70 -13.70
N GLU A 149 46.30 -9.33 -12.43
CA GLU A 149 47.16 -9.91 -11.39
C GLU A 149 46.92 -11.43 -11.22
N SER A 150 45.65 -11.85 -11.18
CA SER A 150 45.30 -13.28 -11.13
C SER A 150 45.74 -14.03 -12.37
N ALA A 151 45.60 -13.45 -13.56
CA ALA A 151 46.05 -14.06 -14.81
C ALA A 151 47.57 -14.27 -14.81
N ASP A 152 48.33 -13.31 -14.29
CA ASP A 152 49.79 -13.41 -14.20
C ASP A 152 50.24 -14.45 -13.16
N LYS A 153 49.56 -14.51 -12.01
CA LYS A 153 49.77 -15.58 -11.00
C LYS A 153 49.45 -16.96 -11.54
N ILE A 154 48.34 -17.11 -12.27
CA ILE A 154 47.94 -18.37 -12.91
C ILE A 154 48.99 -18.77 -13.96
N ARG A 155 49.43 -17.82 -14.80
CA ARG A 155 50.46 -18.07 -15.81
C ARG A 155 51.76 -18.57 -15.18
N THR A 156 52.20 -17.91 -14.11
CA THR A 156 53.42 -18.30 -13.38
C THR A 156 53.27 -19.68 -12.74
N ALA A 157 52.16 -19.94 -12.05
CA ALA A 157 51.90 -21.24 -11.43
C ALA A 157 51.79 -22.38 -12.45
N ILE A 158 51.20 -22.13 -13.62
CA ILE A 158 51.14 -23.11 -14.72
C ILE A 158 52.56 -23.40 -15.23
N SER A 159 53.38 -22.36 -15.47
CA SER A 159 54.77 -22.57 -15.88
C SER A 159 55.56 -23.40 -14.87
N ASP A 160 55.45 -23.09 -13.58
CA ASP A 160 56.13 -23.85 -12.52
C ASP A 160 55.69 -25.32 -12.46
N VAL A 161 54.38 -25.57 -12.61
CA VAL A 161 53.84 -26.94 -12.62
C VAL A 161 54.30 -27.70 -13.87
N VAL A 162 54.33 -27.06 -15.04
CA VAL A 162 54.81 -27.67 -16.28
C VAL A 162 56.31 -27.99 -16.19
N ASP A 163 57.12 -27.09 -15.63
CA ASP A 163 58.55 -27.33 -15.42
C ASP A 163 58.79 -28.47 -14.42
N SER A 164 58.03 -28.50 -13.31
CA SER A 164 58.10 -29.58 -12.32
C SER A 164 57.67 -30.93 -12.91
N ALA A 165 56.59 -30.95 -13.70
CA ALA A 165 56.13 -32.14 -14.39
C ALA A 165 57.18 -32.63 -15.40
N THR A 166 57.78 -31.73 -16.18
CA THR A 166 58.83 -32.05 -17.15
C THR A 166 60.05 -32.67 -16.47
N LYS A 167 60.49 -32.12 -15.33
CA LYS A 167 61.58 -32.70 -14.51
C LYS A 167 61.23 -34.10 -14.01
N ARG A 168 60.06 -34.28 -13.38
CA ARG A 168 59.61 -35.59 -12.89
C ARG A 168 59.48 -36.62 -14.00
N PHE A 169 59.00 -36.22 -15.18
CA PHE A 169 58.94 -37.11 -16.35
C PHE A 169 60.33 -37.52 -16.83
N ALA A 170 61.28 -36.59 -16.88
CA ALA A 170 62.66 -36.88 -17.23
C ALA A 170 63.29 -37.87 -16.23
N ASP A 171 63.13 -37.62 -14.93
CA ASP A 171 63.64 -38.48 -13.87
C ASP A 171 63.05 -39.90 -13.94
N ALA A 172 61.72 -40.01 -14.09
CA ALA A 172 61.04 -41.29 -14.22
C ALA A 172 61.45 -42.07 -15.48
N THR A 173 61.72 -41.35 -16.58
CA THR A 173 62.19 -41.96 -17.83
C THR A 173 63.60 -42.51 -17.67
N GLU A 174 64.49 -41.79 -16.98
CA GLU A 174 65.86 -42.27 -16.74
C GLU A 174 65.87 -43.45 -15.76
N GLU A 175 65.03 -43.43 -14.73
CA GLU A 175 64.84 -44.58 -13.83
C GLU A 175 64.28 -45.81 -14.55
N MET A 176 63.32 -45.61 -15.46
CA MET A 176 62.80 -46.67 -16.32
C MET A 176 63.89 -47.25 -17.23
N ARG A 177 64.75 -46.38 -17.80
CA ARG A 177 65.88 -46.80 -18.65
C ARG A 177 66.91 -47.60 -17.84
N ARG A 178 67.21 -47.17 -16.62
CA ARG A 178 68.12 -47.86 -15.70
C ARG A 178 67.58 -49.23 -15.30
N THR A 179 66.29 -49.28 -14.94
CA THR A 179 65.60 -50.53 -14.59
C THR A 179 65.56 -51.49 -15.77
N ALA A 180 65.21 -51.02 -16.97
CA ALA A 180 65.25 -51.83 -18.19
C ALA A 180 66.67 -52.36 -18.49
N GLY A 181 67.71 -51.56 -18.26
CA GLY A 181 69.11 -51.98 -18.36
C GLY A 181 69.47 -53.08 -17.36
N SER A 182 69.03 -52.96 -16.10
CA SER A 182 69.22 -53.99 -15.08
C SER A 182 68.50 -55.29 -15.43
N ILE A 183 67.23 -55.20 -15.86
CA ILE A 183 66.45 -56.37 -16.31
C ILE A 183 67.14 -57.05 -17.49
N LYS A 184 67.65 -56.28 -18.47
CA LYS A 184 68.40 -56.81 -19.60
C LYS A 184 69.66 -57.55 -19.13
N SER A 185 70.42 -56.96 -18.21
CA SER A 185 71.62 -57.59 -17.66
C SER A 185 71.30 -58.88 -16.91
N GLU A 186 70.24 -58.90 -16.08
CA GLU A 186 69.78 -60.11 -15.39
C GLU A 186 69.29 -61.19 -16.38
N LEU A 187 68.59 -60.79 -17.45
CA LEU A 187 68.19 -61.70 -18.53
C LEU A 187 69.41 -62.29 -19.26
N ASP A 188 70.42 -61.49 -19.55
CA ASP A 188 71.65 -61.97 -20.19
C ASP A 188 72.42 -62.92 -19.26
N LEU A 189 72.43 -62.64 -17.95
CA LEU A 189 73.07 -63.48 -16.93
C LEU A 189 72.32 -64.80 -16.73
N THR A 190 71.00 -64.77 -16.58
CA THR A 190 70.16 -65.98 -16.52
C THR A 190 70.24 -66.79 -17.81
N ARG A 191 70.34 -66.14 -18.97
CA ARG A 191 70.57 -66.82 -20.26
C ARG A 191 71.94 -67.48 -20.32
N ALA A 192 72.98 -66.84 -19.78
CA ALA A 192 74.33 -67.43 -19.70
C ALA A 192 74.36 -68.62 -18.74
N GLU A 193 73.71 -68.52 -17.57
CA GLU A 193 73.59 -69.61 -16.61
C GLU A 193 72.74 -70.76 -17.18
N LEU A 194 71.63 -70.47 -17.87
CA LEU A 194 70.86 -71.48 -18.61
C LEU A 194 71.70 -72.17 -19.68
N LYS A 195 72.48 -71.42 -20.46
CA LYS A 195 73.37 -72.00 -21.47
C LYS A 195 74.44 -72.88 -20.84
N LYS A 196 75.00 -72.47 -19.71
CA LYS A 196 75.97 -73.24 -18.93
C LYS A 196 75.34 -74.50 -18.36
N GLY A 197 74.20 -74.39 -17.68
CA GLY A 197 73.43 -75.52 -17.16
C GLY A 197 72.99 -76.50 -18.25
N VAL A 198 72.65 -76.03 -19.46
CA VAL A 198 72.35 -76.91 -20.61
C VAL A 198 73.57 -77.71 -21.08
N ILE A 199 74.78 -77.16 -20.96
CA ILE A 199 76.03 -77.83 -21.36
C ILE A 199 76.54 -78.75 -20.24
N GLU A 200 76.40 -78.35 -18.98
CA GLU A 200 76.88 -79.10 -17.82
C GLU A 200 75.90 -80.20 -17.38
N MET A 201 74.58 -80.07 -17.62
CA MET A 201 73.58 -81.09 -17.25
C MET A 201 73.89 -82.49 -17.79
N PRO A 202 74.25 -82.69 -19.07
CA PRO A 202 74.57 -84.02 -19.58
C PRO A 202 75.82 -84.63 -18.94
N GLU A 203 76.77 -83.79 -18.52
CA GLU A 203 78.00 -84.22 -17.84
C GLU A 203 77.71 -84.55 -16.38
N GLU A 204 77.04 -83.67 -15.62
CA GLU A 204 76.59 -83.94 -14.25
C GLU A 204 75.63 -85.12 -14.18
N ALA A 205 74.73 -85.29 -15.17
CA ALA A 205 73.85 -86.45 -15.23
C ALA A 205 74.64 -87.74 -15.51
N LYS A 206 75.71 -87.69 -16.33
CA LYS A 206 76.62 -88.83 -16.52
C LYS A 206 77.39 -89.14 -15.24
N GLU A 207 77.98 -88.14 -14.59
CA GLU A 207 78.68 -88.31 -13.31
C GLU A 207 77.75 -88.79 -12.19
N SER A 208 76.53 -88.26 -12.11
CA SER A 208 75.53 -88.72 -11.15
C SER A 208 75.09 -90.15 -11.46
N THR A 209 74.91 -90.52 -12.74
CA THR A 209 74.59 -91.90 -13.14
C THR A 209 75.75 -92.85 -12.84
N THR A 210 77.01 -92.44 -12.99
CA THR A 210 78.18 -93.26 -12.64
C THR A 210 78.39 -93.34 -11.13
N ALA A 211 78.17 -92.25 -10.39
CA ALA A 211 78.18 -92.23 -8.93
C ALA A 211 77.07 -93.12 -8.36
N ILE A 212 75.85 -93.07 -8.91
CA ILE A 212 74.74 -93.98 -8.59
C ILE A 212 75.15 -95.42 -8.91
N ARG A 213 75.72 -95.69 -10.10
CA ARG A 213 76.17 -97.05 -10.46
C ARG A 213 77.23 -97.59 -9.51
N ARG A 214 78.17 -96.75 -9.08
CA ARG A 214 79.23 -97.10 -8.12
C ARG A 214 78.64 -97.35 -6.73
N ALA A 215 77.80 -96.45 -6.23
CA ALA A 215 77.13 -96.58 -4.95
C ALA A 215 76.21 -97.81 -4.90
N VAL A 216 75.48 -98.10 -5.98
CA VAL A 216 74.66 -99.31 -6.11
C VAL A 216 75.54 -100.56 -6.17
N SER A 217 76.68 -100.53 -6.87
CA SER A 217 77.63 -101.66 -6.89
C SER A 217 78.27 -101.89 -5.53
N GLU A 218 78.58 -100.82 -4.79
CA GLU A 218 79.11 -100.86 -3.44
C GLU A 218 78.05 -101.32 -2.43
N GLN A 219 76.78 -100.93 -2.61
CA GLN A 219 75.65 -101.47 -1.85
C GLN A 219 75.40 -102.96 -2.17
N ILE A 220 75.60 -103.42 -3.42
CA ILE A 220 75.52 -104.85 -3.77
C ILE A 220 76.68 -105.64 -3.13
N ASN A 221 77.90 -105.11 -3.12
CA ASN A 221 79.03 -105.70 -2.40
C ASN A 221 78.81 -105.68 -0.88
N ALA A 222 78.24 -104.61 -0.34
CA ALA A 222 77.90 -104.51 1.08
C ALA A 222 76.78 -105.51 1.47
N LEU A 223 75.84 -105.79 0.58
CA LEU A 223 74.85 -106.87 0.77
C LEU A 223 75.50 -108.27 0.74
N LYS A 224 76.54 -108.45 -0.07
CA LYS A 224 77.34 -109.68 -0.10
C LYS A 224 78.20 -109.84 1.17
N GLU A 225 78.82 -108.76 1.65
CA GLU A 225 79.55 -108.74 2.92
C GLU A 225 78.62 -108.86 4.13
N LEU A 226 77.41 -108.29 4.11
CA LEU A 226 76.40 -108.49 5.15
C LEU A 226 75.97 -109.96 5.24
N SER A 227 75.89 -110.67 4.11
CA SER A 227 75.63 -112.13 4.10
C SER A 227 76.79 -112.93 4.71
N ASP A 228 78.05 -112.54 4.47
CA ASP A 228 79.22 -113.22 5.04
C ASP A 228 79.45 -112.87 6.54
N ILE A 229 79.07 -111.67 6.96
CA ILE A 229 79.14 -111.21 8.35
C ILE A 229 78.04 -111.85 9.21
N VAL A 230 76.84 -112.09 8.66
CA VAL A 230 75.77 -112.83 9.37
C VAL A 230 76.12 -114.32 9.53
N ALA A 231 76.88 -114.91 8.61
CA ALA A 231 77.36 -116.29 8.73
C ALA A 231 78.49 -116.45 9.77
N LYS A 232 79.25 -115.38 10.08
CA LYS A 232 80.46 -115.46 10.93
C LYS A 232 80.40 -114.69 12.25
N SER A 233 79.37 -113.88 12.47
CA SER A 233 79.26 -113.03 13.67
C SER A 233 77.97 -113.26 14.47
N GLY A 234 77.52 -114.50 14.55
CA GLY A 234 76.64 -114.97 15.63
C GLY A 234 77.44 -115.18 16.92
N ARG A 235 77.82 -114.10 17.61
CA ARG A 235 78.21 -114.02 19.06
C ARG A 235 78.89 -112.67 19.35
N SER A 236 78.10 -111.60 19.46
CA SER A 236 78.33 -110.49 20.39
C SER A 236 77.19 -109.46 20.29
N THR A 237 75.97 -109.92 20.56
CA THR A 237 74.99 -109.17 21.37
C THR A 237 75.59 -109.06 22.78
N ASP A 238 75.51 -108.01 23.57
CA ASP A 238 74.66 -106.83 23.65
C ASP A 238 75.23 -106.04 24.84
N THR A 239 75.43 -104.73 24.73
CA THR A 239 75.30 -103.86 25.92
C THR A 239 74.86 -102.47 25.48
N SER A 240 73.56 -102.34 25.48
CA SER A 240 72.80 -101.10 25.56
C SER A 240 72.98 -100.44 26.94
N GLU A 241 73.16 -99.11 27.02
CA GLU A 241 72.21 -98.30 27.79
C GLU A 241 72.24 -96.79 27.39
N PRO A 242 71.08 -96.12 27.30
CA PRO A 242 70.93 -94.75 26.78
C PRO A 242 70.36 -93.74 27.82
N ARG A 243 70.46 -92.44 27.51
CA ARG A 243 69.66 -91.33 28.09
C ARG A 243 69.77 -90.14 27.12
N ASN A 244 68.77 -89.65 26.37
CA ASN A 244 67.33 -89.42 26.58
C ASN A 244 67.08 -88.58 27.85
N LEU A 245 66.41 -87.41 27.89
CA LEU A 245 65.46 -86.68 27.03
C LEU A 245 65.34 -85.23 27.55
N ARG A 246 65.15 -84.24 26.66
CA ARG A 246 63.98 -83.30 26.62
C ARG A 246 64.14 -82.18 25.57
N PRO A 247 63.04 -81.56 25.10
CA PRO A 247 62.66 -81.67 23.69
C PRO A 247 62.31 -80.32 23.00
N ALA A 248 62.32 -80.34 21.67
CA ALA A 248 61.25 -79.99 20.70
C ALA A 248 60.01 -79.14 21.17
N PRO A 249 59.15 -78.62 20.25
CA PRO A 249 59.35 -77.95 18.94
C PRO A 249 58.18 -76.99 18.49
N GLN A 250 58.20 -76.60 17.18
CA GLN A 250 57.05 -76.37 16.26
C GLN A 250 56.30 -75.00 16.30
N ALA A 251 55.78 -74.37 15.22
CA ALA A 251 55.67 -74.59 13.76
C ALA A 251 54.90 -73.34 13.12
N PRO A 252 54.35 -73.32 11.87
CA PRO A 252 54.91 -72.59 10.71
C PRO A 252 53.88 -71.87 9.75
N ILE A 253 54.34 -71.56 8.50
CA ILE A 253 53.65 -71.38 7.18
C ILE A 253 52.74 -70.14 6.96
N ALA A 254 52.50 -69.56 5.76
CA ALA A 254 52.87 -69.79 4.35
C ALA A 254 52.59 -68.53 3.48
N ARG A 255 53.24 -68.48 2.30
CA ARG A 255 52.93 -67.78 1.01
C ARG A 255 51.49 -68.07 0.49
N ALA A 256 50.86 -67.40 -0.48
CA ALA A 256 51.19 -66.36 -1.49
C ALA A 256 49.90 -65.90 -2.25
N ALA A 257 50.06 -64.86 -3.10
CA ALA A 257 49.46 -64.63 -4.45
C ALA A 257 48.25 -63.65 -4.64
N GLU A 258 48.55 -62.44 -5.16
CA GLU A 258 48.26 -61.87 -6.51
C GLU A 258 46.85 -61.93 -7.21
N PRO A 259 46.57 -61.15 -8.31
CA PRO A 259 45.48 -60.15 -8.39
C PRO A 259 44.48 -60.31 -9.58
N GLN A 260 43.49 -59.40 -9.76
CA GLN A 260 43.13 -58.69 -11.03
C GLN A 260 41.79 -57.85 -11.06
N ARG A 261 41.92 -56.60 -11.59
CA ARG A 261 41.06 -55.77 -12.51
C ARG A 261 39.74 -55.03 -12.09
N ARG A 262 39.81 -53.67 -12.08
CA ARG A 262 39.02 -52.53 -12.72
C ARG A 262 37.49 -52.63 -13.02
N PRO A 263 36.73 -51.50 -13.27
CA PRO A 263 36.80 -50.06 -12.89
C PRO A 263 35.40 -49.46 -12.44
N PRO A 264 34.94 -48.19 -12.71
CA PRO A 264 34.71 -47.09 -11.72
C PRO A 264 33.25 -46.53 -11.61
N ALA A 265 32.97 -45.60 -10.67
CA ALA A 265 31.68 -44.85 -10.56
C ALA A 265 31.77 -43.55 -9.68
N PRO A 266 30.84 -42.56 -9.81
CA PRO A 266 31.15 -41.12 -9.92
C PRO A 266 30.55 -40.15 -8.84
N GLN A 267 30.80 -38.85 -9.08
CA GLN A 267 30.48 -37.59 -8.35
C GLN A 267 28.98 -37.24 -8.07
N PRO A 268 28.69 -36.18 -7.26
CA PRO A 268 27.40 -35.91 -6.58
C PRO A 268 26.51 -34.77 -7.15
N GLU A 269 25.20 -34.76 -6.78
CA GLU A 269 24.23 -33.65 -6.51
C GLU A 269 22.75 -34.10 -6.78
N PRO A 270 21.65 -33.38 -6.41
CA PRO A 270 21.23 -32.78 -5.12
C PRO A 270 19.73 -33.07 -4.75
N ARG A 271 19.26 -32.60 -3.57
CA ARG A 271 17.89 -32.07 -3.23
C ARG A 271 17.25 -32.59 -1.90
N ALA A 272 16.62 -31.63 -1.21
CA ALA A 272 16.19 -31.48 0.19
C ALA A 272 14.83 -32.14 0.58
N PRO A 273 14.13 -31.75 1.66
CA PRO A 273 14.44 -31.74 3.12
C PRO A 273 13.34 -32.46 3.97
N GLN A 274 13.63 -32.91 5.20
CA GLN A 274 12.57 -33.20 6.19
C GLN A 274 13.06 -33.15 7.66
N ALA A 275 12.40 -32.24 8.41
CA ALA A 275 12.16 -32.10 9.86
C ALA A 275 13.18 -32.58 10.92
N PRO A 276 13.56 -31.70 11.87
CA PRO A 276 14.00 -32.11 13.20
C PRO A 276 12.85 -32.04 14.22
N SER A 277 12.58 -33.18 14.85
CA SER A 277 11.83 -33.31 16.09
C SER A 277 12.66 -32.73 17.24
N GLY A 278 12.19 -31.65 17.84
CA GLY A 278 12.74 -31.11 19.09
C GLY A 278 11.93 -31.62 20.27
N ASP A 279 12.58 -32.40 21.12
CA ASP A 279 12.04 -32.84 22.41
C ASP A 279 13.08 -32.50 23.47
N THR A 280 12.84 -31.45 24.24
CA THR A 280 13.50 -31.16 25.53
C THR A 280 12.67 -30.13 26.32
N ALA A 281 11.80 -30.69 27.16
CA ALA A 281 11.72 -30.49 28.62
C ALA A 281 11.70 -29.07 29.26
N LEU A 282 10.86 -28.99 30.31
CA LEU A 282 10.86 -28.12 31.50
C LEU A 282 10.02 -26.82 31.37
N ARG A 283 9.17 -26.38 32.32
CA ARG A 283 8.70 -26.83 33.64
C ARG A 283 7.74 -25.72 34.14
N GLY A 284 6.64 -26.07 34.83
CA GLY A 284 5.86 -25.17 35.71
C GLY A 284 4.51 -24.71 35.13
N THR A 285 3.38 -25.40 35.34
CA THR A 285 2.49 -25.48 36.53
C THR A 285 1.64 -24.23 36.83
N LEU A 286 0.33 -24.38 36.59
CA LEU A 286 -0.84 -23.81 37.31
C LEU A 286 -1.02 -22.29 37.17
N ASP A 287 -2.18 -21.76 36.77
CA ASP A 287 -3.41 -21.87 37.54
C ASP A 287 -4.69 -21.67 36.71
N LEU A 288 -5.76 -22.27 37.23
CA LEU A 288 -7.09 -22.39 36.66
C LEU A 288 -8.04 -21.66 37.61
N GLU A 289 -8.68 -20.56 37.23
CA GLU A 289 -9.89 -20.13 37.97
C GLU A 289 -10.82 -19.18 37.19
N ARG A 290 -12.07 -19.65 37.09
CA ARG A 290 -13.34 -18.94 36.86
C ARG A 290 -14.18 -19.35 38.08
N PRO A 291 -14.97 -18.48 38.77
CA PRO A 291 -16.25 -17.90 38.31
C PRO A 291 -16.45 -16.45 38.80
N ALA A 292 -17.46 -15.64 38.45
CA ALA A 292 -18.89 -15.87 38.35
C ALA A 292 -19.61 -14.67 37.67
N GLU A 293 -20.93 -14.76 37.68
CA GLU A 293 -21.99 -14.14 36.88
C GLU A 293 -22.69 -12.98 37.61
N THR A 294 -23.08 -11.89 36.91
CA THR A 294 -24.27 -11.04 37.23
C THR A 294 -24.64 -10.13 36.03
N ALA A 295 -25.72 -10.50 35.32
CA ALA A 295 -26.92 -9.74 34.92
C ALA A 295 -26.91 -8.21 34.53
N PRO A 296 -27.93 -7.75 33.76
CA PRO A 296 -27.83 -6.71 32.74
C PRO A 296 -28.40 -5.34 33.14
N ARG A 297 -28.00 -4.26 32.45
CA ARG A 297 -28.69 -2.94 32.47
C ARG A 297 -28.78 -2.40 31.04
N GLN A 298 -29.97 -2.54 30.44
CA GLN A 298 -31.00 -1.51 30.31
C GLN A 298 -30.73 -0.54 29.15
N ARG A 299 -31.44 -0.85 28.07
CA ARG A 299 -31.78 0.04 26.98
C ARG A 299 -32.96 0.88 27.44
N ASP A 300 -32.88 2.19 27.26
CA ASP A 300 -34.07 3.04 27.17
C ASP A 300 -34.02 3.90 25.89
N PRO A 301 -35.21 4.26 25.36
CA PRO A 301 -35.39 4.78 24.02
C PRO A 301 -35.54 6.30 24.04
N ASN A 302 -34.74 7.02 23.26
CA ASN A 302 -35.24 8.25 22.66
C ASN A 302 -34.42 8.60 21.42
N GLY A 303 -35.10 8.59 20.27
CA GLY A 303 -34.54 9.09 19.04
C GLY A 303 -34.42 10.61 19.11
N ARG A 304 -33.20 11.11 18.91
CA ARG A 304 -32.93 12.40 18.27
C ARG A 304 -31.53 12.33 17.68
N THR A 305 -31.48 12.28 16.36
CA THR A 305 -30.30 12.39 15.51
C THR A 305 -29.48 13.64 15.84
N PRO A 306 -28.17 13.53 16.10
CA PRO A 306 -27.25 14.63 15.88
C PRO A 306 -26.78 14.58 14.41
N GLN A 307 -27.56 15.21 13.53
CA GLN A 307 -27.03 15.68 12.25
C GLN A 307 -26.12 16.89 12.55
N GLY A 308 -24.84 16.76 12.23
CA GLY A 308 -23.87 17.85 12.23
C GLY A 308 -23.11 17.98 13.55
N GLY A 309 -21.82 17.66 13.55
CA GLY A 309 -21.01 18.00 14.71
C GLY A 309 -19.56 17.55 14.78
N TRP A 310 -19.09 16.58 13.99
CA TRP A 310 -17.73 16.06 14.20
C TRP A 310 -16.61 17.07 13.84
N VAL A 311 -16.78 17.86 12.77
CA VAL A 311 -15.81 18.90 12.40
C VAL A 311 -15.75 20.00 13.48
N ARG A 312 -16.90 20.27 14.11
CA ARG A 312 -17.01 21.24 15.19
C ARG A 312 -16.35 20.71 16.46
N ASP A 313 -16.51 19.41 16.76
CA ASP A 313 -15.87 18.73 17.90
C ASP A 313 -14.35 18.58 17.74
N LEU A 314 -13.83 18.44 16.51
CA LEU A 314 -12.39 18.45 16.23
C LEU A 314 -11.78 19.84 16.38
N LEU A 315 -12.50 20.89 15.97
CA LEU A 315 -12.07 22.27 16.18
C LEU A 315 -12.16 22.67 17.65
N THR A 316 -13.19 22.25 18.40
CA THR A 316 -13.23 22.47 19.86
C THR A 316 -12.28 21.57 20.64
N GLY A 317 -11.94 20.39 20.14
CA GLY A 317 -10.93 19.50 20.71
C GLY A 317 -9.52 20.05 20.55
N ALA A 318 -9.16 20.50 19.35
CA ALA A 318 -7.87 21.12 19.07
C ALA A 318 -7.70 22.48 19.76
N SER A 319 -8.77 23.29 19.89
CA SER A 319 -8.72 24.55 20.64
C SER A 319 -8.69 24.39 22.16
N ARG A 320 -8.94 23.20 22.72
CA ARG A 320 -8.84 22.95 24.18
C ARG A 320 -7.47 22.42 24.62
N GLU A 321 -6.60 22.03 23.69
CA GLU A 321 -5.28 21.47 24.03
C GLU A 321 -4.20 22.55 24.28
N GLU A 322 -4.51 23.83 24.04
CA GLU A 322 -3.57 24.95 24.22
C GLU A 322 -3.77 25.72 25.54
N ALA A 323 -4.63 25.24 26.44
CA ALA A 323 -4.90 25.85 27.74
C ALA A 323 -4.75 24.86 28.92
N ALA A 324 -3.64 24.12 28.98
CA ALA A 324 -3.25 23.44 30.22
C ALA A 324 -1.73 23.23 30.30
N LYS A 325 -1.07 24.09 31.07
CA LYS A 325 0.32 23.90 31.49
C LYS A 325 0.37 22.85 32.62
N PRO A 326 1.41 21.98 32.69
CA PRO A 326 1.31 20.69 33.37
C PRO A 326 1.60 20.78 34.87
N ALA A 327 0.90 19.94 35.65
CA ALA A 327 1.31 19.55 37.00
C ALA A 327 1.60 18.03 37.00
N PRO A 328 2.68 17.56 37.65
CA PRO A 328 3.10 16.17 37.55
C PRO A 328 2.32 15.31 38.54
N SER A 329 1.61 14.30 38.06
CA SER A 329 1.15 13.20 38.90
C SER A 329 1.12 11.88 38.15
N GLU A 330 1.84 10.94 38.76
CA GLU A 330 1.93 9.48 38.63
C GLU A 330 1.25 8.76 37.45
N ALA A 331 2.07 7.94 36.81
CA ALA A 331 1.66 6.91 35.86
C ALA A 331 0.67 5.91 36.46
N PRO A 332 -0.31 5.48 35.64
CA PRO A 332 -0.71 4.08 35.63
C PRO A 332 -0.66 3.49 34.21
N ARG A 333 0.14 2.43 34.10
CA ARG A 333 -0.01 1.24 33.23
C ARG A 333 -0.60 1.45 31.83
N SER A 334 0.25 1.21 30.84
CA SER A 334 -0.05 1.00 29.42
C SER A 334 -1.23 0.04 29.18
N ALA A 335 -2.39 0.61 28.84
CA ALA A 335 -3.44 -0.06 28.08
C ALA A 335 -3.07 -0.05 26.58
N PRO A 336 -3.44 -1.07 25.79
CA PRO A 336 -3.15 -1.08 24.36
C PRO A 336 -3.84 0.12 23.71
N ALA A 337 -3.05 0.96 23.04
CA ALA A 337 -3.52 2.15 22.35
C ALA A 337 -4.74 1.80 21.50
N GLN A 338 -5.89 2.38 21.85
CA GLN A 338 -7.06 2.41 20.98
C GLN A 338 -6.60 3.06 19.67
N ARG A 339 -6.52 2.25 18.62
CA ARG A 339 -6.10 2.70 17.29
C ARG A 339 -7.07 3.78 16.86
N SER A 340 -6.57 5.01 16.75
CA SER A 340 -7.38 6.17 16.42
C SER A 340 -7.94 6.04 14.99
N PRO A 341 -9.18 6.53 14.73
CA PRO A 341 -9.79 6.55 13.39
C PRO A 341 -8.89 7.17 12.30
N LEU A 342 -7.96 8.04 12.70
CA LEU A 342 -6.95 8.65 11.84
C LEU A 342 -5.95 7.62 11.26
N HIS A 343 -5.57 6.58 12.01
CA HIS A 343 -4.71 5.52 11.50
C HIS A 343 -5.42 4.63 10.46
N VAL A 344 -6.74 4.48 10.55
CA VAL A 344 -7.52 3.74 9.54
C VAL A 344 -7.59 4.55 8.24
N VAL A 345 -7.74 5.88 8.35
CA VAL A 345 -7.74 6.79 7.20
C VAL A 345 -6.36 6.87 6.54
N GLU A 346 -5.28 6.95 7.33
CA GLU A 346 -3.90 6.94 6.81
C GLU A 346 -3.55 5.58 6.18
N SER A 347 -3.96 4.48 6.82
CA SER A 347 -3.81 3.13 6.25
C SER A 347 -4.61 2.99 4.95
N LEU A 348 -5.79 3.61 4.84
CA LEU A 348 -6.58 3.60 3.61
C LEU A 348 -5.93 4.47 2.52
N ASN A 349 -5.33 5.61 2.86
CA ASN A 349 -4.66 6.48 1.90
C ASN A 349 -3.38 5.83 1.33
N SER A 350 -2.55 5.22 2.19
CA SER A 350 -1.39 4.43 1.75
C SER A 350 -1.82 3.22 0.91
N LEU A 351 -2.89 2.52 1.32
CA LEU A 351 -3.42 1.37 0.58
C LEU A 351 -4.03 1.81 -0.76
N SER A 352 -4.61 3.01 -0.86
CA SER A 352 -5.26 3.52 -2.08
C SER A 352 -4.28 3.61 -3.25
N VAL A 353 -3.05 4.05 -3.00
CA VAL A 353 -2.01 4.16 -4.03
C VAL A 353 -1.54 2.79 -4.51
N ASP A 354 -1.40 1.83 -3.58
CA ASP A 354 -1.00 0.45 -3.91
C ASP A 354 -2.11 -0.30 -4.65
N ILE A 355 -3.36 -0.08 -4.25
CA ILE A 355 -4.55 -0.59 -4.95
C ILE A 355 -4.61 -0.04 -6.39
N ALA A 356 -4.43 1.27 -6.58
CA ALA A 356 -4.51 1.90 -7.90
C ALA A 356 -3.47 1.34 -8.88
N ARG A 357 -2.29 0.94 -8.40
CA ARG A 357 -1.24 0.25 -9.18
C ARG A 357 -1.48 -1.25 -9.36
N ALA A 358 -2.29 -1.86 -8.51
CA ALA A 358 -2.61 -3.29 -8.54
C ALA A 358 -3.64 -3.65 -9.62
N ILE A 359 -4.43 -2.68 -10.08
CA ILE A 359 -5.48 -2.84 -11.10
C ILE A 359 -4.96 -2.35 -12.45
N ASP A 360 -5.15 -3.16 -13.49
CA ASP A 360 -4.88 -2.74 -14.86
C ASP A 360 -5.92 -1.71 -15.33
N HIS A 361 -5.46 -0.56 -15.82
CA HIS A 361 -6.33 0.55 -16.16
C HIS A 361 -7.24 0.24 -17.35
N ASP A 362 -6.71 -0.39 -18.39
CA ASP A 362 -7.47 -0.71 -19.60
C ASP A 362 -8.49 -1.83 -19.34
N ALA A 363 -8.11 -2.82 -18.53
CA ALA A 363 -9.03 -3.87 -18.07
C ALA A 363 -10.18 -3.29 -17.22
N SER A 364 -9.91 -2.27 -16.39
CA SER A 364 -10.93 -1.63 -15.57
C SER A 364 -12.00 -0.90 -16.40
N ILE A 365 -11.60 -0.24 -17.48
CA ILE A 365 -12.51 0.46 -18.41
C ILE A 365 -13.43 -0.52 -19.11
N GLU A 366 -12.86 -1.60 -19.65
CA GLU A 366 -13.63 -2.61 -20.39
C GLU A 366 -14.69 -3.27 -19.52
N LEU A 367 -14.33 -3.55 -18.27
CA LEU A 367 -15.18 -4.26 -17.32
C LEU A 367 -16.35 -3.38 -16.84
N TRP A 368 -16.10 -2.11 -16.55
CA TRP A 368 -17.17 -1.15 -16.25
C TRP A 368 -18.13 -0.92 -17.42
N ASN A 369 -17.61 -0.95 -18.65
CA ASN A 369 -18.45 -0.89 -19.85
C ASN A 369 -19.35 -2.12 -19.98
N ARG A 370 -18.85 -3.31 -19.69
CA ARG A 370 -19.62 -4.57 -19.69
C ARG A 370 -20.67 -4.61 -18.57
N TYR A 371 -20.29 -4.19 -17.36
CA TYR A 371 -21.20 -4.09 -16.21
C TYR A 371 -22.38 -3.15 -16.50
N ARG A 372 -22.13 -1.98 -17.12
CA ARG A 372 -23.21 -1.07 -17.54
C ARG A 372 -24.11 -1.63 -18.64
N ARG A 373 -23.59 -2.52 -19.49
CA ARG A 373 -24.42 -3.25 -20.49
C ARG A 373 -25.28 -4.34 -19.86
N GLY A 374 -25.17 -4.57 -18.55
CA GLY A 374 -25.98 -5.54 -17.81
C GLY A 374 -25.39 -6.95 -17.78
N GLU A 375 -24.14 -7.13 -18.22
CA GLU A 375 -23.43 -8.39 -17.99
C GLU A 375 -23.20 -8.56 -16.48
N ARG A 376 -23.55 -9.73 -15.94
CA ARG A 376 -23.31 -10.12 -14.54
C ARG A 376 -22.01 -10.94 -14.46
N ASP A 377 -21.41 -11.04 -13.28
CA ASP A 377 -20.19 -11.82 -13.05
C ASP A 377 -18.96 -11.31 -13.84
N VAL A 378 -18.92 -10.01 -14.09
CA VAL A 378 -17.84 -9.38 -14.86
C VAL A 378 -16.59 -9.20 -14.01
N PHE A 379 -16.75 -9.03 -12.69
CA PHE A 379 -15.66 -8.75 -11.76
C PHE A 379 -15.01 -10.05 -11.31
N THR A 380 -14.06 -10.53 -12.11
CA THR A 380 -13.28 -11.73 -11.78
C THR A 380 -11.87 -11.36 -11.29
N ARG A 381 -11.18 -12.31 -10.64
CA ARG A 381 -9.78 -12.15 -10.18
C ARG A 381 -8.80 -11.75 -11.29
N ARG A 382 -9.18 -11.94 -12.56
CA ARG A 382 -8.39 -11.59 -13.75
C ARG A 382 -8.25 -10.08 -13.97
N LEU A 383 -9.08 -9.26 -13.33
CA LEU A 383 -8.98 -7.79 -13.37
C LEU A 383 -7.66 -7.29 -12.74
N TYR A 384 -7.08 -8.08 -11.85
CA TYR A 384 -5.92 -7.68 -11.07
C TYR A 384 -4.63 -8.22 -11.67
N THR A 385 -3.59 -7.39 -11.62
CA THR A 385 -2.21 -7.84 -11.84
C THR A 385 -1.83 -8.94 -10.85
N LEU A 386 -0.75 -9.68 -11.12
CA LEU A 386 -0.30 -10.77 -10.25
C LEU A 386 -0.06 -10.30 -8.80
N LYS A 387 0.47 -9.07 -8.64
CA LYS A 387 0.62 -8.40 -7.33
C LYS A 387 -0.74 -7.96 -6.77
N GLY A 388 -1.63 -7.44 -7.61
CA GLY A 388 -2.96 -7.00 -7.20
C GLY A 388 -3.87 -8.10 -6.70
N GLN A 389 -3.71 -9.33 -7.18
CA GLN A 389 -4.45 -10.49 -6.67
C GLN A 389 -4.09 -10.80 -5.20
N GLN A 390 -2.82 -10.63 -4.82
CA GLN A 390 -2.38 -10.77 -3.42
C GLN A 390 -3.00 -9.68 -2.55
N THR A 391 -2.95 -8.43 -3.01
CA THR A 391 -3.57 -7.29 -2.32
C THR A 391 -5.08 -7.48 -2.16
N PHE A 392 -5.77 -8.02 -3.17
CA PHE A 392 -7.18 -8.36 -3.09
C PHE A 392 -7.47 -9.40 -2.00
N ASP A 393 -6.71 -10.51 -1.96
CA ASP A 393 -6.90 -11.55 -0.95
C ASP A 393 -6.56 -11.05 0.48
N GLU A 394 -5.59 -10.15 0.63
CA GLU A 394 -5.27 -9.47 1.90
C GLU A 394 -6.40 -8.54 2.36
N ILE A 395 -6.91 -7.69 1.46
CA ILE A 395 -8.03 -6.78 1.74
C ILE A 395 -9.27 -7.58 2.12
N ARG A 396 -9.58 -8.64 1.38
CA ARG A 396 -10.73 -9.51 1.68
C ARG A 396 -10.60 -10.16 3.06
N ARG A 397 -9.40 -10.64 3.41
CA ARG A 397 -9.12 -11.21 4.74
C ARG A 397 -9.27 -10.16 5.84
N LYS A 398 -8.70 -8.97 5.65
CA LYS A 398 -8.83 -7.85 6.60
C LYS A 398 -10.28 -7.41 6.78
N TYR A 399 -11.06 -7.31 5.71
CA TYR A 399 -12.49 -6.97 5.76
C TYR A 399 -13.31 -7.99 6.58
N GLN A 400 -12.95 -9.28 6.49
CA GLN A 400 -13.60 -10.33 7.27
C GLN A 400 -13.16 -10.31 8.74
N MET A 401 -11.86 -10.10 9.02
CA MET A 401 -11.30 -10.20 10.37
C MET A 401 -11.46 -8.91 11.21
N GLU A 402 -11.35 -7.73 10.60
CA GLU A 402 -11.27 -6.44 11.29
C GLU A 402 -12.55 -5.61 11.10
N ALA A 403 -13.33 -5.43 12.18
CA ALA A 403 -14.60 -4.71 12.13
C ALA A 403 -14.46 -3.20 11.83
N GLU A 404 -13.39 -2.58 12.32
CA GLU A 404 -13.10 -1.16 12.07
C GLU A 404 -12.77 -0.90 10.60
N PHE A 405 -11.94 -1.77 10.01
CA PHE A 405 -11.61 -1.72 8.58
C PHE A 405 -12.86 -1.93 7.72
N ARG A 406 -13.71 -2.90 8.11
CA ARG A 406 -15.00 -3.13 7.45
C ARG A 406 -15.87 -1.88 7.41
N ALA A 407 -16.06 -1.24 8.56
CA ALA A 407 -16.86 -0.02 8.67
C ALA A 407 -16.28 1.14 7.82
N ALA A 408 -14.96 1.27 7.77
CA ALA A 408 -14.29 2.28 6.96
C ALA A 408 -14.45 2.02 5.45
N VAL A 409 -14.34 0.75 5.03
CA VAL A 409 -14.56 0.32 3.65
C VAL A 409 -16.02 0.53 3.23
N ASP A 410 -16.97 0.11 4.06
CA ASP A 410 -18.40 0.28 3.76
C ASP A 410 -18.75 1.77 3.61
N ARG A 411 -18.26 2.60 4.53
CA ARG A 411 -18.43 4.06 4.45
C ARG A 411 -17.82 4.65 3.18
N TYR A 412 -16.60 4.25 2.83
CA TYR A 412 -15.94 4.71 1.61
C TYR A 412 -16.74 4.34 0.35
N CYS A 413 -17.24 3.10 0.28
CA CYS A 413 -18.09 2.65 -0.82
C CYS A 413 -19.38 3.48 -0.90
N ASP A 414 -20.06 3.69 0.22
CA ASP A 414 -21.31 4.44 0.27
C ASP A 414 -21.11 5.92 -0.13
N ASP A 415 -20.04 6.56 0.34
CA ASP A 415 -19.68 7.94 -0.01
C ASP A 415 -19.34 8.06 -1.51
N PHE A 416 -18.62 7.09 -2.07
CA PHE A 416 -18.27 7.07 -3.50
C PHE A 416 -19.50 6.81 -4.39
N GLU A 417 -20.39 5.91 -4.00
CA GLU A 417 -21.65 5.68 -4.72
C GLU A 417 -22.55 6.92 -4.72
N LYS A 418 -22.56 7.67 -3.61
CA LYS A 418 -23.29 8.95 -3.53
C LYS A 418 -22.67 9.99 -4.48
N LEU A 419 -21.35 10.11 -4.51
CA LEU A 419 -20.65 10.98 -5.46
C LEU A 419 -21.00 10.62 -6.90
N LEU A 420 -20.98 9.33 -7.25
CA LEU A 420 -21.37 8.87 -8.59
C LEU A 420 -22.83 9.22 -8.93
N LYS A 421 -23.76 9.05 -7.98
CA LYS A 421 -25.17 9.45 -8.17
C LYS A 421 -25.30 10.95 -8.41
N ASP A 422 -24.61 11.78 -7.63
CA ASP A 422 -24.69 13.24 -7.76
C ASP A 422 -24.07 13.72 -9.08
N VAL A 423 -22.91 13.17 -9.47
CA VAL A 423 -22.28 13.48 -10.76
C VAL A 423 -23.14 13.01 -11.94
N SER A 424 -23.72 11.81 -11.87
CA SER A 424 -24.60 11.29 -12.93
C SER A 424 -25.91 12.07 -13.09
N ARG A 425 -26.40 12.73 -12.04
CA ARG A 425 -27.58 13.60 -12.11
C ARG A 425 -27.29 14.91 -12.84
N ASN A 426 -26.08 15.43 -12.68
CA ASN A 426 -25.65 16.69 -13.29
C ASN A 426 -25.05 16.51 -14.70
N ASP A 427 -24.64 15.30 -15.07
CA ASP A 427 -23.97 15.02 -16.35
C ASP A 427 -24.85 14.19 -17.29
N ARG A 428 -25.28 14.82 -18.40
CA ARG A 428 -26.19 14.26 -19.39
C ARG A 428 -25.54 13.17 -20.25
N ASP A 429 -24.21 13.24 -20.43
CA ASP A 429 -23.45 12.33 -21.29
C ASP A 429 -22.67 11.28 -20.47
N ASN A 430 -22.78 11.31 -19.13
CA ASN A 430 -22.19 10.33 -18.21
C ASN A 430 -20.64 10.21 -18.33
N MET A 431 -19.99 11.21 -18.94
CA MET A 431 -18.55 11.28 -19.18
C MET A 431 -17.75 11.57 -17.90
N MET A 432 -18.28 12.44 -17.03
CA MET A 432 -17.69 12.78 -15.75
C MET A 432 -17.72 11.57 -14.82
N ALA A 433 -18.84 10.87 -14.73
CA ALA A 433 -18.92 9.63 -13.96
C ALA A 433 -17.96 8.56 -14.48
N GLN A 434 -17.75 8.49 -15.81
CA GLN A 434 -16.75 7.61 -16.40
C GLN A 434 -15.32 8.02 -16.00
N THR A 435 -15.01 9.31 -16.01
CA THR A 435 -13.72 9.85 -15.56
C THR A 435 -13.44 9.53 -14.09
N TYR A 436 -14.47 9.61 -13.22
CA TYR A 436 -14.33 9.23 -11.82
C TYR A 436 -14.14 7.72 -11.63
N LEU A 437 -14.81 6.88 -12.42
CA LEU A 437 -14.65 5.43 -12.37
C LEU A 437 -13.29 4.95 -12.87
N THR A 438 -12.70 5.65 -13.86
CA THR A 438 -11.37 5.33 -14.40
C THR A 438 -10.23 5.96 -13.61
N SER A 439 -10.53 6.96 -12.78
CA SER A 439 -9.57 7.55 -11.85
C SER A 439 -9.07 6.56 -10.80
N ASP A 440 -7.98 6.91 -10.12
CA ASP A 440 -7.39 6.05 -9.08
C ASP A 440 -8.35 5.83 -7.90
N THR A 441 -9.24 6.78 -7.58
CA THR A 441 -10.28 6.57 -6.57
C THR A 441 -11.36 5.59 -7.03
N GLY A 442 -11.70 5.57 -8.32
CA GLY A 442 -12.60 4.58 -8.92
C GLY A 442 -12.01 3.16 -8.93
N LYS A 443 -10.70 3.04 -9.16
CA LYS A 443 -9.97 1.77 -9.02
C LYS A 443 -10.00 1.26 -7.59
N VAL A 444 -9.76 2.14 -6.61
CA VAL A 444 -9.86 1.80 -5.18
C VAL A 444 -11.25 1.32 -4.82
N TYR A 445 -12.27 2.07 -5.22
CA TYR A 445 -13.66 1.66 -5.05
C TYR A 445 -13.92 0.27 -5.65
N THR A 446 -13.45 0.02 -6.89
CA THR A 446 -13.65 -1.25 -7.58
C THR A 446 -13.06 -2.43 -6.80
N MET A 447 -11.83 -2.31 -6.28
CA MET A 447 -11.22 -3.39 -5.49
C MET A 447 -11.89 -3.57 -4.14
N LEU A 448 -12.23 -2.49 -3.45
CA LEU A 448 -12.89 -2.55 -2.14
C LEU A 448 -14.30 -3.13 -2.23
N ALA A 449 -15.09 -2.70 -3.21
CA ALA A 449 -16.45 -3.20 -3.44
C ALA A 449 -16.46 -4.67 -3.91
N HIS A 450 -15.46 -5.10 -4.66
CA HIS A 450 -15.31 -6.51 -5.02
C HIS A 450 -14.84 -7.35 -3.82
N ALA A 451 -13.91 -6.84 -3.00
CA ALA A 451 -13.44 -7.54 -1.80
C ALA A 451 -14.52 -7.65 -0.71
N SER A 452 -15.45 -6.69 -0.62
CA SER A 452 -16.61 -6.75 0.27
C SER A 452 -17.76 -7.62 -0.26
N GLY A 453 -17.68 -8.07 -1.51
CA GLY A 453 -18.71 -8.90 -2.16
C GLY A 453 -19.94 -8.12 -2.62
N ARG A 454 -19.81 -6.80 -2.83
CA ARG A 454 -20.88 -5.96 -3.41
C ARG A 454 -20.90 -6.00 -4.94
N LEU A 455 -19.74 -6.24 -5.55
CA LEU A 455 -19.60 -6.46 -7.00
C LEU A 455 -19.35 -7.95 -7.28
N HIS A 456 -20.16 -8.51 -8.18
CA HIS A 456 -20.03 -9.86 -8.71
C HIS A 456 -19.96 -9.79 -10.24
#